data_AF-A0A126QZX2-F1
#
_entry.id   AF-A0A126QZX2-F1
#
_cell.length_a   1.000
_cell.length_b   1.000
_cell.length_c   1.000
_cell.angle_alpha   90.00
_cell.angle_beta   90.00
_cell.angle_gamma   90.00
#
_symmetry.space_group_name_H-M   'P 1'
#
loop_
_entity.id
_entity.type
_entity.pdbx_description
1 polymer ?
#
loop_
_entity_poly.entity_id
_entity_poly.type
_entity_poly.pdbx_seq_one_letter_code
_entity_poly.pdbx_strand_id
1 'polypeptide(L)'
;MDKRKIIALIVLSIAVIGFSMGAISAKTVTVKMEKAKHVGHGDYVGTFYQKNDAKYPKGTYVYALYYSKNRADYGPHTYRLTKAKIYFKNKKGKVITKTLYSKKTYQYRLLYKKKIKGYTPYKSKITYRKMTKAEKKKNKKYIEKYS
;
A
#
# COMPACT_ATOMS: atom_id res chain seq x y z
N MET A 1 -25.24 28.25 35.90
CA MET A 1 -24.07 27.90 35.07
C MET A 1 -24.24 28.54 33.71
N ASP A 2 -23.31 29.43 33.32
CA ASP A 2 -23.48 30.33 32.17
C ASP A 2 -23.35 29.57 30.83
N LYS A 3 -24.33 29.72 29.93
CA LYS A 3 -24.38 29.01 28.63
C LYS A 3 -23.11 29.19 27.81
N ARG A 4 -22.41 30.33 27.95
CA ARG A 4 -21.15 30.62 27.25
C ARG A 4 -20.00 29.73 27.73
N LYS A 5 -19.97 29.36 29.01
CA LYS A 5 -18.93 28.48 29.59
C LYS A 5 -19.10 27.02 29.15
N ILE A 6 -20.33 26.57 28.93
CA ILE A 6 -20.65 25.21 28.43
C ILE A 6 -20.22 25.06 26.96
N ILE A 7 -20.49 26.07 26.12
CA ILE A 7 -20.11 26.05 24.70
C ILE A 7 -18.58 26.06 24.55
N ALA A 8 -17.87 26.86 25.34
CA ALA A 8 -16.40 26.88 25.33
C ALA A 8 -15.79 25.53 25.72
N LEU A 9 -16.38 24.82 26.70
CA LEU A 9 -15.92 23.49 27.12
C LEU A 9 -16.13 22.43 26.03
N ILE A 10 -17.23 22.50 25.28
CA ILE A 10 -17.54 21.55 24.19
C ILE A 10 -16.61 21.80 22.99
N VAL A 11 -16.34 23.05 22.62
CA VAL A 11 -15.42 23.37 21.53
C VAL A 11 -13.98 22.97 21.87
N LEU A 12 -13.55 23.15 23.12
CA LEU A 12 -12.21 22.76 23.56
C LEU A 12 -12.05 21.22 23.59
N SER A 13 -13.08 20.48 23.97
CA SER A 13 -13.03 19.00 23.97
C SER A 13 -13.04 18.40 22.55
N ILE A 14 -13.71 19.01 21.58
CA ILE A 14 -13.64 18.59 20.17
C ILE A 14 -12.23 18.85 19.59
N ALA A 15 -11.57 19.94 19.97
CA ALA A 15 -10.21 20.25 19.53
C ALA A 15 -9.17 19.27 20.09
N VAL A 16 -9.32 18.81 21.33
CA VAL A 16 -8.40 17.83 21.96
C VAL A 16 -8.57 16.42 21.38
N ILE A 17 -9.79 16.03 20.99
CA ILE A 17 -10.03 14.76 20.29
C ILE A 17 -9.45 14.78 18.86
N GLY A 18 -9.38 15.96 18.23
CA GLY A 18 -8.87 16.12 16.86
C GLY A 18 -7.34 16.00 16.69
N PHE A 19 -6.54 16.20 17.73
CA PHE A 19 -5.08 16.35 17.61
C PHE A 19 -4.23 15.12 17.99
N SER A 20 -4.81 14.07 18.57
CA SER A 20 -4.03 12.88 18.99
C SER A 20 -3.83 11.84 17.88
N MET A 21 -4.47 11.98 16.72
CA MET A 21 -4.23 11.14 15.55
C MET A 21 -3.13 11.75 14.69
N GLY A 22 -1.88 11.65 15.14
CA GLY A 22 -0.71 12.09 14.38
C GLY A 22 -0.82 11.66 12.91
N ALA A 23 -0.69 12.64 12.00
CA ALA A 23 -0.89 12.44 10.58
C ALA A 23 -0.13 11.20 10.11
N ILE A 24 -0.85 10.21 9.55
CA ILE A 24 -0.22 9.00 9.06
C ILE A 24 0.55 9.38 7.78
N SER A 25 1.81 9.78 7.94
CA SER A 25 2.65 10.23 6.83
C SER A 25 2.86 9.10 5.84
N ALA A 26 2.36 9.29 4.62
CA ALA A 26 2.61 8.39 3.51
C ALA A 26 3.99 8.65 2.91
N LYS A 27 4.73 7.59 2.60
CA LYS A 27 6.02 7.64 1.90
C LYS A 27 5.84 7.13 0.48
N THR A 28 6.66 7.64 -0.45
CA THR A 28 6.66 7.18 -1.85
C THR A 28 8.04 6.76 -2.28
N VAL A 29 8.15 5.61 -2.94
CA VAL A 29 9.39 5.09 -3.51
C VAL A 29 9.19 4.71 -4.98
N THR A 30 10.24 4.88 -5.79
CA THR A 30 10.26 4.34 -7.15
C THR A 30 10.92 2.97 -7.16
N VAL A 31 10.26 1.99 -7.77
CA VAL A 31 10.72 0.61 -7.91
C VAL A 31 10.69 0.23 -9.39
N LYS A 32 11.79 -0.33 -9.92
CA LYS A 32 11.85 -0.88 -11.28
C LYS A 32 11.00 -2.16 -11.36
N MET A 33 10.48 -2.48 -12.54
CA MET A 33 9.73 -3.73 -12.73
C MET A 33 10.58 -4.95 -12.35
N GLU A 34 9.97 -5.99 -11.77
CA GLU A 34 10.65 -7.19 -11.24
C GLU A 34 11.68 -6.92 -10.13
N LYS A 35 11.55 -5.80 -9.41
CA LYS A 35 12.38 -5.48 -8.25
C LYS A 35 11.53 -5.21 -7.01
N ALA A 36 12.19 -5.27 -5.86
CA ALA A 36 11.65 -4.91 -4.57
C ALA A 36 12.58 -3.91 -3.85
N LYS A 37 12.04 -3.18 -2.88
CA LYS A 37 12.79 -2.29 -1.99
C LYS A 37 12.36 -2.53 -0.56
N HIS A 38 13.35 -2.63 0.33
CA HIS A 38 13.12 -2.61 1.77
C HIS A 38 12.57 -1.25 2.18
N VAL A 39 11.53 -1.23 3.00
CA VAL A 39 10.88 -0.01 3.51
C VAL A 39 10.93 0.09 5.03
N GLY A 40 11.69 -0.80 5.68
CA GLY A 40 11.90 -0.84 7.12
C GLY A 40 11.07 -1.91 7.83
N HIS A 41 11.49 -2.30 9.04
CA HIS A 41 10.78 -3.28 9.89
C HIS A 41 10.51 -4.62 9.18
N GLY A 42 11.45 -5.07 8.35
CA GLY A 42 11.33 -6.30 7.55
C GLY A 42 10.34 -6.23 6.37
N ASP A 43 9.62 -5.13 6.20
CA ASP A 43 8.70 -4.96 5.07
C ASP A 43 9.43 -4.54 3.79
N TYR A 44 8.93 -5.05 2.68
CA TYR A 44 9.37 -4.72 1.33
C TYR A 44 8.17 -4.32 0.48
N VAL A 45 8.39 -3.38 -0.43
CA VAL A 45 7.46 -3.08 -1.51
C VAL A 45 8.10 -3.42 -2.84
N GLY A 46 7.34 -4.05 -3.73
CA GLY A 46 7.89 -4.55 -4.97
C GLY A 46 6.88 -4.61 -6.09
N THR A 47 7.37 -5.07 -7.23
CA THR A 47 6.56 -5.25 -8.42
C THR A 47 6.94 -6.54 -9.12
N PHE A 48 5.96 -7.20 -9.74
CA PHE A 48 6.21 -8.28 -10.70
C PHE A 48 5.24 -8.17 -11.87
N TYR A 49 5.64 -8.71 -13.03
CA TYR A 49 4.85 -8.73 -14.25
C TYR A 49 4.59 -10.18 -14.70
N GLN A 50 3.34 -10.61 -14.50
CA GLN A 50 2.87 -11.92 -14.91
C GLN A 50 2.60 -11.93 -16.41
N LYS A 51 3.50 -12.57 -17.18
CA LYS A 51 3.43 -12.65 -18.65
C LYS A 51 2.41 -13.71 -19.14
N ASN A 52 2.27 -14.79 -18.38
CA ASN A 52 1.44 -15.97 -18.69
C ASN A 52 0.40 -16.20 -17.59
N ASP A 53 -0.76 -16.77 -17.91
CA ASP A 53 -1.74 -17.06 -16.87
C ASP A 53 -1.23 -18.27 -16.08
N ALA A 54 -1.12 -18.12 -14.76
CA ALA A 54 -0.61 -19.14 -13.85
C ALA A 54 -1.37 -19.04 -12.53
N LYS A 55 -0.68 -19.09 -11.38
CA LYS A 55 -1.27 -18.80 -10.06
C LYS A 55 -1.94 -17.40 -10.00
N TYR A 56 -1.56 -16.48 -10.88
CA TYR A 56 -2.13 -15.14 -11.01
C TYR A 56 -2.51 -14.84 -12.47
N PRO A 57 -3.56 -14.02 -12.71
CA PRO A 57 -3.88 -13.49 -14.03
C PRO A 57 -2.74 -12.71 -14.69
N LYS A 58 -2.68 -12.70 -16.03
CA LYS A 58 -1.73 -11.86 -16.78
C LYS A 58 -1.86 -10.37 -16.46
N GLY A 59 -0.78 -9.78 -15.97
CA GLY A 59 -0.72 -8.35 -15.73
C GLY A 59 0.38 -7.93 -14.76
N THR A 60 0.28 -6.68 -14.33
CA THR A 60 1.26 -6.04 -13.46
C THR A 60 0.75 -6.02 -12.04
N TYR A 61 1.62 -6.42 -11.12
CA TYR A 61 1.34 -6.45 -9.71
C TYR A 61 2.29 -5.52 -8.97
N VAL A 62 1.76 -4.82 -7.98
CA VAL A 62 2.51 -4.06 -7.00
C VAL A 62 2.18 -4.64 -5.65
N TYR A 63 3.19 -5.03 -4.88
CA TYR A 63 2.99 -5.73 -3.63
C TYR A 63 3.70 -5.07 -2.45
N ALA A 64 3.23 -5.40 -1.25
CA ALA A 64 3.92 -5.22 0.02
C ALA A 64 3.94 -6.56 0.76
N LEU A 65 5.12 -7.01 1.19
CA LEU A 65 5.33 -8.28 1.88
C LEU A 65 6.33 -8.08 3.02
N TYR A 66 6.27 -8.97 4.01
CA TYR A 66 7.27 -9.04 5.07
C TYR A 66 8.24 -10.19 4.77
N TYR A 67 9.54 -9.90 4.77
CA TYR A 67 10.57 -10.93 4.69
C TYR A 67 11.21 -11.09 6.07
N SER A 68 10.89 -12.20 6.75
CA SER A 68 11.57 -12.59 7.98
C SER A 68 12.87 -13.33 7.65
N LYS A 69 13.79 -13.43 8.62
CA LYS A 69 15.05 -14.17 8.46
C LYS A 69 14.84 -15.64 8.07
N ASN A 70 13.70 -16.23 8.42
CA ASN A 70 13.47 -17.67 8.29
C ASN A 70 12.40 -18.05 7.26
N ARG A 71 11.51 -17.13 6.86
CA ARG A 71 10.47 -17.31 5.80
C ARG A 71 9.98 -15.96 5.25
N ALA A 72 9.55 -15.95 3.99
CA ALA A 72 8.71 -14.88 3.46
C ALA A 72 7.29 -15.01 4.02
N ASP A 73 6.82 -13.99 4.72
CA ASP A 73 5.44 -13.94 5.19
C ASP A 73 4.56 -13.27 4.12
N TYR A 74 3.36 -13.81 3.92
CA TYR A 74 2.49 -13.47 2.80
C TYR A 74 1.82 -12.08 2.91
N GLY A 75 1.99 -11.38 4.03
CA GLY A 75 1.48 -10.02 4.25
C GLY A 75 2.50 -9.09 4.94
N PRO A 76 2.40 -7.77 4.74
CA PRO A 76 3.30 -6.83 5.41
C PRO A 76 2.91 -6.68 6.89
N HIS A 77 3.86 -6.36 7.76
CA HIS A 77 3.64 -6.28 9.21
C HIS A 77 3.49 -4.86 9.73
N THR A 78 4.13 -3.88 9.07
CA THR A 78 4.21 -2.49 9.54
C THR A 78 3.59 -1.51 8.56
N TYR A 79 3.80 -1.69 7.26
CA TYR A 79 3.40 -0.76 6.22
C TYR A 79 2.35 -1.36 5.28
N ARG A 80 1.35 -0.57 4.90
CA ARG A 80 0.38 -0.94 3.86
C ARG A 80 0.55 -0.12 2.61
N LEU A 81 0.25 -0.72 1.47
CA LEU A 81 0.08 0.03 0.22
C LEU A 81 -1.10 0.98 0.33
N THR A 82 -0.96 2.16 -0.26
CA THR A 82 -2.05 3.14 -0.40
C THR A 82 -2.32 3.46 -1.86
N LYS A 83 -1.26 3.60 -2.66
CA LYS A 83 -1.35 3.99 -4.06
C LYS A 83 -0.17 3.43 -4.85
N ALA A 84 -0.37 3.10 -6.11
CA ALA A 84 0.72 2.84 -7.05
C ALA A 84 0.46 3.51 -8.39
N LYS A 85 1.42 4.28 -8.90
CA LYS A 85 1.43 4.80 -10.27
C LYS A 85 2.40 3.96 -11.09
N ILE A 86 1.86 3.12 -11.97
CA ILE A 86 2.62 2.20 -12.82
C ILE A 86 2.90 2.87 -14.16
N TYR A 87 4.13 2.76 -14.64
CA TYR A 87 4.59 3.30 -15.90
C TYR A 87 4.79 2.18 -16.92
N PHE A 88 4.19 2.34 -18.09
CA PHE A 88 4.32 1.41 -19.20
C PHE A 88 4.93 2.11 -20.41
N LYS A 89 5.77 1.40 -21.16
CA LYS A 89 6.42 1.89 -22.37
C LYS A 89 6.11 0.92 -23.53
N ASN A 90 5.77 1.44 -24.70
CA ASN A 90 5.63 0.62 -25.91
C ASN A 90 6.95 0.54 -26.70
N LYS A 91 6.99 -0.25 -27.77
CA LYS A 91 8.18 -0.39 -28.62
C LYS A 91 8.65 0.93 -29.27
N LYS A 92 7.73 1.88 -29.49
CA LYS A 92 8.02 3.22 -30.03
C LYS A 92 8.47 4.23 -28.97
N GLY A 93 8.70 3.79 -27.73
CA GLY A 93 9.11 4.66 -26.63
C GLY A 93 7.99 5.48 -25.96
N LYS A 94 6.75 5.44 -26.48
CA LYS A 94 5.60 6.14 -25.88
C LYS A 94 5.29 5.59 -24.50
N VAL A 95 5.17 6.49 -23.52
CA VAL A 95 4.89 6.15 -22.11
C VAL A 95 3.45 6.46 -21.75
N ILE A 96 2.78 5.52 -21.09
CA ILE A 96 1.49 5.75 -20.43
C ILE A 96 1.62 5.42 -18.94
N THR A 97 0.71 5.97 -18.14
CA THR A 97 0.66 5.66 -16.70
C THR A 97 -0.72 5.22 -16.26
N LYS A 98 -0.78 4.35 -15.26
CA LYS A 98 -2.02 3.96 -14.59
C LYS A 98 -1.84 4.04 -13.09
N THR A 99 -2.76 4.73 -12.42
CA THR A 99 -2.77 4.88 -10.97
C THR A 99 -3.78 3.91 -10.38
N LEU A 100 -3.35 3.15 -9.37
CA LEU A 100 -4.16 2.23 -8.59
C LEU A 100 -4.19 2.73 -7.14
N TYR A 101 -5.32 2.57 -6.47
CA TYR A 101 -5.49 2.87 -5.06
C TYR A 101 -5.78 1.59 -4.30
N SER A 102 -5.18 1.43 -3.12
CA SER A 102 -5.52 0.37 -2.19
C SER A 102 -6.94 0.59 -1.71
N LYS A 103 -7.84 -0.32 -2.08
CA LYS A 103 -9.19 -0.35 -1.51
C LYS A 103 -9.08 -0.63 -0.01
N LYS A 104 -10.07 -0.19 0.77
CA LYS A 104 -10.11 -0.42 2.24
C LYS A 104 -10.18 -1.91 2.63
N THR A 105 -10.32 -2.80 1.66
CA THR A 105 -10.45 -4.24 1.86
C THR A 105 -9.10 -4.92 2.17
N TYR A 106 -9.22 -6.11 2.74
CA TYR A 106 -8.26 -6.97 3.46
C TYR A 106 -6.90 -7.25 2.80
N GLN A 107 -6.62 -6.72 1.61
CA GLN A 107 -5.41 -6.99 0.85
C GLN A 107 -4.52 -5.75 0.80
N TYR A 108 -4.03 -5.30 1.96
CA TYR A 108 -3.03 -4.24 2.12
C TYR A 108 -1.70 -4.52 1.38
N ARG A 109 -1.60 -5.72 0.82
CA ARG A 109 -0.42 -6.33 0.23
C ARG A 109 -0.36 -6.30 -1.30
N LEU A 110 -1.45 -6.04 -2.04
CA LEU A 110 -1.44 -6.25 -3.49
C LEU A 110 -2.34 -5.27 -4.26
N LEU A 111 -1.80 -4.69 -5.32
CA LEU A 111 -2.52 -3.91 -6.32
C LEU A 111 -2.25 -4.55 -7.69
N TYR A 112 -3.30 -4.68 -8.50
CA TYR A 112 -3.23 -5.36 -9.79
C TYR A 112 -3.72 -4.47 -10.93
N LYS A 113 -3.02 -4.53 -12.05
CA LYS A 113 -3.48 -4.01 -13.34
C LYS A 113 -3.34 -5.08 -14.42
N LYS A 114 -4.47 -5.44 -15.05
CA LYS A 114 -4.49 -6.32 -16.23
C LYS A 114 -3.52 -5.83 -17.31
N LYS A 115 -2.88 -6.78 -18.00
CA LYS A 115 -1.99 -6.53 -19.15
C LYS A 115 -2.60 -5.52 -20.12
N ILE A 116 -1.78 -4.57 -20.57
CA ILE A 116 -2.15 -3.57 -21.59
C ILE A 116 -1.51 -3.99 -22.91
N LYS A 117 -2.31 -4.25 -23.94
CA LYS A 117 -1.83 -4.69 -25.26
C LYS A 117 -0.86 -3.64 -25.83
N GLY A 118 0.30 -4.09 -26.31
CA GLY A 118 1.33 -3.22 -26.91
C GLY A 118 2.20 -2.44 -25.92
N TYR A 119 2.02 -2.60 -24.61
CA TYR A 119 2.74 -1.86 -23.57
C TYR A 119 3.39 -2.80 -22.55
N THR A 120 4.65 -2.54 -22.21
CA THR A 120 5.39 -3.29 -21.19
C THR A 120 5.60 -2.40 -19.97
N PRO A 121 5.27 -2.85 -18.75
CA PRO A 121 5.55 -2.08 -17.55
C PRO A 121 7.05 -2.07 -17.26
N TYR A 122 7.59 -0.95 -16.77
CA TYR A 122 9.04 -0.84 -16.52
C TYR A 122 9.41 -0.24 -15.16
N LYS A 123 8.51 0.53 -14.53
CA LYS A 123 8.67 1.01 -13.14
C LYS A 123 7.34 1.40 -12.52
N SER A 124 7.33 1.54 -11.21
CA SER A 124 6.20 2.03 -10.43
C SER A 124 6.65 3.04 -9.38
N LYS A 125 5.87 4.10 -9.18
CA LYS A 125 5.92 4.93 -7.97
C LYS A 125 4.93 4.35 -6.97
N ILE A 126 5.42 3.79 -5.88
CA ILE A 126 4.64 3.09 -4.86
C ILE A 126 4.54 3.98 -3.64
N THR A 127 3.32 4.30 -3.23
CA THR A 127 3.02 5.01 -1.99
C THR A 127 2.52 4.01 -0.95
N TYR A 128 3.10 4.10 0.25
CA TYR A 128 2.77 3.27 1.39
C TYR A 128 2.73 4.11 2.65
N ARG A 129 2.10 3.60 3.71
CA ARG A 129 2.05 4.27 5.01
C ARG A 129 2.07 3.26 6.15
N LYS A 130 2.45 3.71 7.35
CA LYS A 130 2.38 2.87 8.55
C LYS A 130 0.91 2.49 8.81
N MET A 131 0.67 1.23 9.12
CA MET A 131 -0.65 0.77 9.53
C MET A 131 -1.00 1.32 10.93
N THR A 132 -2.28 1.64 11.14
CA THR A 132 -2.80 1.94 12.47
C THR A 132 -2.83 0.68 13.34
N LYS A 133 -3.00 0.83 14.66
CA LYS A 133 -3.15 -0.32 15.57
C LYS A 133 -4.30 -1.25 15.15
N ALA A 134 -5.45 -0.67 14.76
CA ALA A 134 -6.60 -1.43 14.29
C ALA A 134 -6.31 -2.19 12.98
N GLU A 135 -5.63 -1.55 12.02
CA GLU A 135 -5.21 -2.20 10.77
C GLU A 135 -4.22 -3.34 11.03
N LYS A 136 -3.26 -3.15 11.94
CA LYS A 136 -2.31 -4.21 12.35
C LYS A 136 -3.03 -5.40 12.97
N LYS A 137 -3.95 -5.18 13.92
CA LYS A 137 -4.74 -6.24 14.55
C LYS A 137 -5.54 -7.04 13.51
N LYS A 138 -6.16 -6.35 12.55
CA LYS A 138 -6.91 -6.97 11.45
C LYS A 138 -6.01 -7.75 10.49
N ASN A 139 -4.85 -7.20 10.16
CA ASN A 139 -3.88 -7.83 9.26
C ASN A 139 -3.22 -9.06 9.89
N LYS A 140 -2.93 -9.03 11.20
CA LYS A 140 -2.41 -10.19 11.95
C LYS A 140 -3.36 -11.40 11.84
N LYS A 141 -4.66 -11.20 12.10
CA LYS A 141 -5.68 -12.24 11.94
C LYS A 141 -5.76 -12.80 10.52
N TYR A 142 -5.53 -11.95 9.50
CA TYR A 142 -5.48 -12.41 8.11
C TYR A 142 -4.24 -13.27 7.86
N ILE A 143 -3.05 -12.81 8.28
CA ILE A 143 -1.82 -13.58 8.13
C ILE A 143 -1.96 -14.95 8.80
N GLU A 144 -2.40 -15.01 10.06
CA GLU A 144 -2.60 -16.26 10.82
C GLU A 144 -3.57 -17.24 10.15
N LYS A 145 -4.59 -16.73 9.44
CA LYS A 145 -5.57 -17.58 8.74
C LYS A 145 -5.01 -18.22 7.46
N TYR A 146 -4.01 -17.60 6.84
CA TYR A 146 -3.53 -17.96 5.50
C TYR A 146 -2.03 -18.34 5.47
N SER A 147 -1.41 -18.54 6.64
CA SER A 147 -0.04 -19.03 6.82
C SER A 147 -0.05 -20.44 7.38
#